data_AF-A0A2S9FGD6-F1
#
_entry.id   AF-A0A2S9FGD6-F1
#
_cell.length_a   1.000
_cell.length_b   1.000
_cell.length_c   1.000
_cell.angle_alpha   90.00
_cell.angle_beta   90.00
_cell.angle_gamma   90.00
#
_symmetry.space_group_name_H-M   'P 1'
#
loop_
_entity.id
_entity.type
_entity.pdbx_description
1 polymer ?
#
loop_
_entity_poly.entity_id
_entity_poly.type
_entity_poly.pdbx_seq_one_letter_code
_entity_poly.pdbx_strand_id
1 'polypeptide(L)'
;MNWTVDVPIDQLPDLPPLPEDLRHRLDAALAKPALQQPSWPADQAKAMRTVLESVPPVTVPSEIERLKVQLAAVARGEAFLLQGGDCAETFVDNTEPHIRANIRTLLQMAVVLTYGASMPVVKVARIAGQYAKPRSADIDALGLRSYRGDMINGFAPDAAVREHDASRLVRAYANASAAMNLVRALTSS
;
A
#
# COMPACT_ATOMS: atom_id res chain seq x y z
N MET A 1 -11.49 18.13 -11.89
CA MET A 1 -10.79 18.66 -10.71
C MET A 1 -9.55 17.81 -10.49
N ASN A 2 -8.36 18.36 -10.71
CA ASN A 2 -7.13 17.68 -10.35
C ASN A 2 -6.98 17.73 -8.82
N TRP A 3 -6.59 16.62 -8.21
CA TRP A 3 -6.18 16.58 -6.81
C TRP A 3 -4.77 17.18 -6.75
N THR A 4 -4.64 18.50 -6.91
CA THR A 4 -3.37 19.20 -6.74
C THR A 4 -3.13 19.34 -5.24
N VAL A 5 -2.23 18.50 -4.73
CA VAL A 5 -1.67 18.69 -3.41
C VAL A 5 -0.60 19.77 -3.56
N ASP A 6 -1.01 21.02 -3.40
CA ASP A 6 -0.08 22.16 -3.33
C ASP A 6 0.58 22.16 -1.95
N VAL A 7 1.42 21.14 -1.69
CA VAL A 7 2.27 21.10 -0.50
C VAL A 7 3.56 21.84 -0.83
N PRO A 8 3.82 23.01 -0.22
CA PRO A 8 5.11 23.66 -0.33
C PRO A 8 6.17 22.77 0.31
N ILE A 9 6.88 22.01 -0.53
CA ILE A 9 7.90 21.03 -0.12
C ILE A 9 9.01 21.70 0.68
N ASP A 10 9.30 22.96 0.37
CA ASP A 10 10.24 23.85 1.05
C ASP A 10 9.85 24.21 2.50
N GLN A 11 8.62 23.91 2.91
CA GLN A 11 8.11 24.19 4.25
C GLN A 11 7.93 22.92 5.11
N LEU A 12 8.28 21.74 4.58
CA LEU A 12 8.22 20.51 5.34
C LEU A 12 9.34 20.47 6.38
N PRO A 13 9.09 19.91 7.58
CA PRO A 13 10.10 19.83 8.61
C PRO A 13 11.24 18.91 8.18
N ASP A 14 12.47 19.37 8.36
CA ASP A 14 13.66 18.53 8.21
C ASP A 14 13.64 17.44 9.30
N LEU A 15 13.38 16.20 8.89
CA LEU A 15 13.52 15.04 9.75
C LEU A 15 14.97 14.56 9.76
N PRO A 16 15.46 13.99 10.89
CA PRO A 16 16.81 13.45 10.94
C PRO A 16 16.97 12.37 9.87
N PRO A 17 18.08 12.39 9.11
CA PRO A 17 18.32 11.39 8.08
C PRO A 17 18.49 10.00 8.70
N LEU A 18 18.33 8.97 7.86
CA LEU A 18 18.71 7.61 8.24
C LEU A 18 20.20 7.55 8.63
N PRO A 19 20.57 6.68 9.59
CA PRO A 19 21.98 6.35 9.86
C PRO A 19 22.75 6.06 8.57
N GLU A 20 24.01 6.48 8.52
CA GLU A 20 24.83 6.46 7.31
C GLU A 20 24.98 5.04 6.72
N ASP A 21 25.15 4.03 7.57
CA ASP A 21 25.27 2.64 7.15
C ASP A 21 23.97 2.14 6.48
N LEU A 22 22.81 2.50 7.03
CA LEU A 22 21.50 2.16 6.48
C LEU A 22 21.25 2.90 5.17
N ARG A 23 21.63 4.18 5.08
CA ARG A 23 21.56 4.95 3.84
C ARG A 23 22.40 4.28 2.74
N HIS A 24 23.66 3.96 3.02
CA HIS A 24 24.54 3.33 2.04
C HIS A 24 24.00 1.97 1.55
N ARG A 25 23.48 1.14 2.46
CA ARG A 25 22.86 -0.15 2.10
C ARG A 25 21.59 0.03 1.27
N LEU A 26 20.78 1.03 1.59
CA LEU A 26 19.57 1.35 0.83
C LEU A 26 19.92 1.81 -0.58
N ASP A 27 20.88 2.73 -0.72
CA ASP A 27 21.30 3.25 -2.03
C ASP A 27 21.89 2.12 -2.90
N ALA A 28 22.73 1.26 -2.33
CA ALA A 28 23.26 0.08 -3.02
C ALA A 28 22.17 -0.91 -3.46
N ALA A 29 21.09 -1.04 -2.69
CA ALA A 29 19.94 -1.87 -3.05
C ALA A 29 19.11 -1.23 -4.19
N LEU A 30 18.84 0.08 -4.12
CA LEU A 30 18.04 0.82 -5.09
C LEU A 30 18.77 1.07 -6.42
N ALA A 31 20.10 0.95 -6.45
CA ALA A 31 20.89 1.00 -7.68
C ALA A 31 20.73 -0.25 -8.57
N LYS A 32 20.15 -1.35 -8.04
CA LYS A 32 19.89 -2.57 -8.81
C LYS A 32 18.73 -2.35 -9.81
N PRO A 33 18.70 -3.07 -10.95
CA PRO A 33 17.58 -2.98 -11.88
C PRO A 33 16.24 -3.32 -11.22
N ALA A 34 15.27 -2.41 -11.34
CA ALA A 34 13.91 -2.58 -10.84
C ALA A 34 12.91 -2.67 -12.02
N LEU A 35 12.28 -3.82 -12.17
CA LEU A 35 11.26 -4.03 -13.19
C LEU A 35 9.92 -3.40 -12.78
N GLN A 36 9.02 -3.22 -13.76
CA GLN A 36 7.62 -2.80 -13.55
C GLN A 36 7.45 -1.42 -12.90
N GLN A 37 8.50 -0.59 -12.90
CA GLN A 37 8.45 0.76 -12.36
C GLN A 37 7.60 1.69 -13.23
N PRO A 38 6.92 2.67 -12.62
CA PRO A 38 6.31 3.77 -13.35
C PRO A 38 7.36 4.61 -14.09
N SER A 39 6.90 5.37 -15.07
CA SER A 39 7.75 6.06 -16.07
C SER A 39 7.63 7.58 -15.96
N TRP A 40 7.29 8.08 -14.78
CA TRP A 40 7.22 9.51 -14.52
C TRP A 40 8.65 10.12 -14.41
N PRO A 41 8.80 11.43 -14.56
CA PRO A 41 10.07 12.12 -14.37
C PRO A 41 10.66 11.94 -12.96
N ALA A 42 11.98 11.84 -12.86
CA ALA A 42 12.68 11.55 -11.61
C ALA A 42 12.57 12.68 -10.56
N ASP A 43 12.52 13.93 -11.03
CA ASP A 43 12.31 15.13 -10.22
C ASP A 43 10.91 15.16 -9.61
N GLN A 44 9.87 14.82 -10.37
CA GLN A 44 8.50 14.68 -9.85
C GLN A 44 8.40 13.56 -8.80
N ALA A 45 9.04 12.41 -9.07
CA ALA A 45 9.11 11.32 -8.10
C ALA A 45 9.83 11.74 -6.81
N LYS A 46 10.93 12.51 -6.93
CA LYS A 46 11.67 13.05 -5.78
C LYS A 46 10.80 13.97 -4.94
N ALA A 47 10.11 14.92 -5.58
CA ALA A 47 9.20 15.84 -4.93
C ALA A 47 8.13 15.09 -4.09
N MET A 48 7.50 14.08 -4.68
CA MET A 48 6.48 13.29 -3.98
C MET A 48 7.05 12.43 -2.84
N ARG A 49 8.26 11.87 -3.00
CA ARG A 49 8.94 11.15 -1.91
C ARG A 49 9.25 12.09 -0.73
N THR A 50 9.73 13.30 -0.99
CA THR A 50 10.02 14.27 0.08
C THR A 50 8.78 14.64 0.88
N VAL A 51 7.62 14.78 0.22
CA VAL A 51 6.33 14.91 0.93
C VAL A 51 6.10 13.70 1.85
N LEU A 52 6.22 12.49 1.31
CA LEU A 52 5.96 11.25 2.05
C LEU A 52 6.98 10.91 3.14
N GLU A 53 8.17 11.52 3.12
CA GLU A 53 9.18 11.32 4.17
C GLU A 53 8.77 11.94 5.51
N SER A 54 7.90 12.96 5.50
CA SER A 54 7.52 13.74 6.69
C SER A 54 6.13 13.42 7.27
N VAL A 55 5.32 12.64 6.55
CA VAL A 55 3.95 12.31 6.98
C VAL A 55 3.93 11.21 8.05
N PRO A 56 2.88 11.13 8.89
CA PRO A 56 2.74 10.04 9.86
C PRO A 56 2.76 8.66 9.20
N PRO A 57 3.39 7.65 9.80
CA PRO A 57 3.42 6.31 9.22
C PRO A 57 2.05 5.61 9.34
N VAL A 58 1.72 4.73 8.39
CA VAL A 58 0.48 3.93 8.40
C VAL A 58 0.49 2.88 9.54
N THR A 59 1.67 2.35 9.85
CA THR A 59 1.93 1.37 10.91
C THR A 59 3.14 1.77 11.73
N VAL A 60 3.23 1.32 12.97
CA VAL A 60 4.39 1.60 13.85
C VAL A 60 5.25 0.35 14.07
N PRO A 61 6.55 0.50 14.40
CA PRO A 61 7.48 -0.65 14.51
C PRO A 61 7.04 -1.74 15.50
N SER A 62 6.42 -1.38 16.61
CA SER A 62 5.95 -2.35 17.62
C SER A 62 4.88 -3.30 17.09
N GLU A 63 4.06 -2.86 16.14
CA GLU A 63 3.04 -3.70 15.48
C GLU A 63 3.69 -4.71 14.54
N ILE A 64 4.75 -4.29 13.84
CA ILE A 64 5.52 -5.15 12.94
C ILE A 64 6.26 -6.21 13.74
N GLU A 65 6.91 -5.84 14.86
CA GLU A 65 7.56 -6.82 15.74
C GLU A 65 6.55 -7.79 16.36
N ARG A 66 5.35 -7.32 16.74
CA ARG A 66 4.27 -8.20 17.18
C ARG A 66 3.84 -9.18 16.08
N LEU A 67 3.66 -8.71 14.85
CA LEU A 67 3.31 -9.57 13.71
C LEU A 67 4.41 -10.61 13.44
N LYS A 68 5.69 -10.21 13.52
CA LYS A 68 6.83 -11.11 13.34
C LYS A 68 6.81 -12.28 14.34
N VAL A 69 6.51 -12.01 15.62
CA VAL A 69 6.36 -13.08 16.64
C VAL A 69 5.21 -14.02 16.28
N GLN A 70 4.08 -13.48 15.82
CA GLN A 70 2.92 -14.29 15.39
C GLN A 70 3.25 -15.15 14.16
N LEU A 71 3.95 -14.59 13.16
CA LEU A 71 4.39 -15.33 11.97
C LEU A 71 5.45 -16.38 12.32
N ALA A 72 6.28 -16.16 13.34
CA ALA A 72 7.20 -17.18 13.83
C ALA A 72 6.46 -18.40 14.40
N ALA A 73 5.30 -18.21 15.06
CA ALA A 73 4.44 -19.31 15.49
C ALA A 73 3.82 -20.06 14.29
N VAL A 74 3.39 -19.33 13.25
CA VAL A 74 2.93 -19.94 11.99
C VAL A 74 4.01 -20.83 11.38
N ALA A 75 5.25 -20.34 11.31
CA ALA A 75 6.38 -21.09 10.76
C ALA A 75 6.73 -22.36 11.55
N ARG A 76 6.41 -22.41 12.85
CA ARG A 76 6.56 -23.60 13.70
C ARG A 76 5.37 -24.55 13.68
N GLY A 77 4.31 -24.24 12.91
CA GLY A 77 3.08 -25.04 12.87
C GLY A 77 2.18 -24.85 14.10
N GLU A 78 2.38 -23.79 14.87
CA GLU A 78 1.61 -23.46 16.08
C GLU A 78 0.46 -22.48 15.81
N ALA A 79 0.37 -21.95 14.59
CA ALA A 79 -0.67 -21.03 14.12
C ALA A 79 -0.85 -21.15 12.61
N PHE A 80 -1.94 -20.58 12.08
CA PHE A 80 -2.24 -20.53 10.66
C PHE A 80 -2.29 -19.09 10.14
N LEU A 81 -1.84 -18.82 8.92
CA LEU A 81 -1.92 -17.49 8.30
C LEU A 81 -3.11 -17.41 7.36
N LEU A 82 -4.03 -16.47 7.62
CA LEU A 82 -5.06 -16.05 6.69
C LEU A 82 -4.70 -14.67 6.13
N GLN A 83 -4.39 -14.61 4.83
CA GLN A 83 -4.19 -13.36 4.12
C GLN A 83 -5.23 -13.20 3.00
N GLY A 84 -5.93 -12.07 2.96
CA GLY A 84 -7.02 -11.86 1.99
C GLY A 84 -7.48 -10.42 1.89
N GLY A 85 -8.15 -10.08 0.79
CA GLY A 85 -8.64 -8.73 0.48
C GLY A 85 -8.67 -8.53 -1.03
N ASP A 86 -8.78 -7.28 -1.47
CA ASP A 86 -8.90 -6.97 -2.89
C ASP A 86 -7.66 -7.37 -3.69
N CYS A 87 -7.87 -7.69 -4.98
CA CYS A 87 -6.75 -7.88 -5.90
C CYS A 87 -5.97 -6.58 -6.08
N ALA A 88 -6.70 -5.47 -6.30
CA ALA A 88 -6.20 -4.11 -6.37
C ALA A 88 -7.24 -3.19 -5.72
N GLU A 89 -6.83 -2.46 -4.69
CA GLU A 89 -7.66 -1.39 -4.12
C GLU A 89 -7.77 -0.25 -5.14
N THR A 90 -8.91 0.43 -5.16
CA THR A 90 -9.12 1.65 -5.95
C THR A 90 -9.42 2.80 -5.00
N PHE A 91 -9.11 4.04 -5.41
CA PHE A 91 -9.45 5.21 -4.61
C PHE A 91 -10.96 5.46 -4.56
N VAL A 92 -11.71 5.02 -5.57
CA VAL A 92 -13.16 5.20 -5.63
C VAL A 92 -13.90 4.25 -4.69
N ASP A 93 -13.40 3.02 -4.55
CA ASP A 93 -14.02 2.00 -3.70
C ASP A 93 -13.47 2.02 -2.26
N ASN A 94 -12.49 2.88 -1.97
CA ASN A 94 -11.92 3.08 -0.63
C ASN A 94 -12.89 3.81 0.32
N THR A 95 -14.02 3.17 0.60
CA THR A 95 -15.16 3.70 1.33
C THR A 95 -15.44 2.85 2.57
N GLU A 96 -16.12 3.44 3.55
CA GLU A 96 -16.45 2.73 4.80
C GLU A 96 -17.20 1.41 4.55
N PRO A 97 -18.27 1.34 3.74
CA PRO A 97 -19.01 0.10 3.54
C PRO A 97 -18.14 -1.01 2.93
N HIS A 98 -17.28 -0.66 1.96
CA HIS A 98 -16.37 -1.61 1.30
C HIS A 98 -15.31 -2.14 2.27
N ILE A 99 -14.62 -1.25 2.98
CA ILE A 99 -13.62 -1.64 3.99
C ILE A 99 -14.27 -2.51 5.07
N ARG A 100 -15.44 -2.11 5.59
CA ARG A 100 -16.17 -2.87 6.61
C ARG A 100 -16.56 -4.26 6.10
N ALA A 101 -17.03 -4.38 4.86
CA ALA A 101 -17.39 -5.65 4.26
C ALA A 101 -16.17 -6.58 4.10
N ASN A 102 -15.03 -6.06 3.67
CA ASN A 102 -13.78 -6.81 3.54
C ASN A 102 -13.26 -7.29 4.89
N ILE A 103 -13.22 -6.42 5.90
CA ILE A 103 -12.81 -6.80 7.26
C ILE A 103 -13.77 -7.83 7.87
N ARG A 104 -15.09 -7.65 7.72
CA ARG A 104 -16.09 -8.63 8.17
C ARG A 104 -15.86 -10.00 7.56
N THR A 105 -15.63 -10.05 6.25
CA THR A 105 -15.38 -11.31 5.51
C THR A 105 -14.11 -11.99 6.04
N LEU A 106 -13.02 -11.25 6.21
CA LEU A 106 -11.76 -11.78 6.74
C LEU A 106 -11.93 -12.34 8.16
N LEU A 107 -12.69 -11.66 9.02
CA LEU A 107 -12.98 -12.12 10.38
C LEU A 107 -13.87 -13.37 10.39
N GLN A 108 -14.89 -13.44 9.54
CA GLN A 108 -15.75 -14.62 9.39
C GLN A 108 -14.94 -15.85 8.97
N MET A 109 -14.09 -15.70 7.95
CA MET A 109 -13.18 -16.78 7.52
C MET A 109 -12.23 -17.20 8.64
N ALA A 110 -11.67 -16.24 9.37
CA ALA A 110 -10.72 -16.52 10.45
C ALA A 110 -11.34 -17.36 11.57
N VAL A 111 -12.61 -17.12 11.93
CA VAL A 111 -13.31 -17.91 12.96
C VAL A 111 -13.48 -19.37 12.51
N VAL A 112 -13.93 -19.58 11.27
CA VAL A 112 -14.10 -20.93 10.70
C VAL A 112 -12.75 -21.67 10.64
N LEU A 113 -11.70 -21.00 10.15
CA LEU A 113 -10.35 -21.58 10.07
C LEU A 113 -9.75 -21.87 11.45
N THR A 114 -9.99 -21.01 12.44
CA THR A 114 -9.52 -21.23 13.82
C THR A 114 -10.13 -22.51 14.39
N TYR A 115 -11.44 -22.71 14.18
CA TYR A 115 -12.12 -23.95 14.60
C TYR A 115 -11.56 -25.18 13.88
N GLY A 116 -11.43 -25.13 12.55
CA GLY A 116 -10.95 -26.26 11.74
C GLY A 116 -9.49 -26.62 11.99
N ALA A 117 -8.62 -25.63 12.21
CA ALA A 117 -7.19 -25.83 12.43
C ALA A 117 -6.85 -26.14 13.89
N SER A 118 -7.78 -25.92 14.84
CA SER A 118 -7.55 -26.05 16.30
C SER A 118 -6.32 -25.25 16.79
N MET A 119 -6.02 -24.13 16.14
CA MET A 119 -4.88 -23.27 16.44
C MET A 119 -5.20 -21.81 16.07
N PRO A 120 -4.47 -20.83 16.62
CA PRO A 120 -4.67 -19.42 16.29
C PRO A 120 -4.53 -19.12 14.80
N VAL A 121 -5.37 -18.20 14.29
CA VAL A 121 -5.25 -17.66 12.93
C VAL A 121 -4.73 -16.22 12.98
N VAL A 122 -3.57 -15.98 12.37
CA VAL A 122 -3.01 -14.65 12.10
C VAL A 122 -3.73 -14.07 10.89
N LYS A 123 -4.30 -12.87 11.04
CA LYS A 123 -5.14 -12.22 10.01
C LYS A 123 -4.36 -11.07 9.38
N VAL A 124 -4.16 -11.13 8.07
CA VAL A 124 -3.47 -10.08 7.31
C VAL A 124 -4.37 -9.64 6.15
N ALA A 125 -4.87 -8.41 6.21
CA ALA A 125 -5.66 -7.89 5.11
C ALA A 125 -4.76 -7.41 3.97
N ARG A 126 -5.16 -7.67 2.72
CA ARG A 126 -4.67 -6.94 1.54
C ARG A 126 -5.44 -5.62 1.47
N ILE A 127 -4.98 -4.62 2.21
CA ILE A 127 -5.67 -3.34 2.41
C ILE A 127 -4.65 -2.23 2.70
N ALA A 128 -5.09 -0.97 2.58
CA ALA A 128 -4.33 0.21 2.94
C ALA A 128 -2.98 0.32 2.19
N GLY A 129 -2.93 -0.07 0.92
CA GLY A 129 -1.71 0.07 0.11
C GLY A 129 -1.63 -0.75 -1.16
N GLN A 130 -2.60 -1.62 -1.44
CA GLN A 130 -2.64 -2.52 -2.60
C GLN A 130 -3.08 -1.78 -3.89
N TYR A 131 -2.50 -0.59 -4.12
CA TYR A 131 -2.85 0.35 -5.20
C TYR A 131 -1.93 0.25 -6.44
N ALA A 132 -1.03 -0.73 -6.51
CA ALA A 132 -0.15 -0.95 -7.64
C ALA A 132 -0.19 -2.41 -8.09
N LYS A 133 -0.06 -2.64 -9.41
CA LYS A 133 -0.01 -3.99 -10.00
C LYS A 133 0.98 -4.07 -11.16
N PRO A 134 1.76 -5.17 -11.27
CA PRO A 134 2.57 -5.43 -12.44
C PRO A 134 1.69 -5.78 -13.65
N ARG A 135 2.24 -5.63 -14.86
CA ARG A 135 1.55 -5.97 -16.11
C ARG A 135 2.51 -6.70 -17.04
N SER A 136 2.00 -7.77 -17.66
CA SER A 136 2.77 -8.55 -18.65
C SER A 136 2.99 -7.78 -19.97
N ALA A 137 2.09 -6.84 -20.29
CA ALA A 137 2.17 -6.01 -21.48
C ALA A 137 1.95 -4.53 -21.12
N ASP A 138 2.77 -3.66 -21.71
CA ASP A 138 2.66 -2.20 -21.53
C ASP A 138 1.46 -1.59 -22.23
N ILE A 139 0.97 -2.26 -23.28
CA ILE A 139 -0.23 -1.87 -24.02
C ILE A 139 -1.31 -2.94 -23.78
N ASP A 140 -2.53 -2.51 -23.47
CA ASP A 140 -3.66 -3.41 -23.27
C ASP A 140 -4.43 -3.70 -24.57
N ALA A 141 -5.50 -4.51 -24.47
CA ALA A 141 -6.31 -4.91 -25.62
C ALA A 141 -7.03 -3.73 -26.31
N LEU A 142 -7.11 -2.56 -25.68
CA LEU A 142 -7.70 -1.35 -26.26
C LEU A 142 -6.64 -0.47 -26.95
N GLY A 143 -5.39 -0.90 -27.02
CA GLY A 143 -4.29 -0.11 -27.58
C GLY A 143 -3.83 1.03 -26.65
N LEU A 144 -4.27 1.04 -25.39
CA LEU A 144 -3.89 2.04 -24.40
C LEU A 144 -2.77 1.52 -23.51
N ARG A 145 -2.00 2.44 -22.91
CA ARG A 145 -1.08 2.08 -21.84
C ARG A 145 -1.82 1.34 -20.73
N SER A 146 -1.32 0.18 -20.35
CA SER A 146 -1.94 -0.69 -19.36
C SER A 146 -2.19 0.02 -18.04
N TYR A 147 -3.39 -0.13 -17.48
CA TYR A 147 -3.67 0.27 -16.10
C TYR A 147 -2.77 -0.53 -15.12
N ARG A 148 -2.03 0.18 -14.26
CA ARG A 148 -1.03 -0.34 -13.31
C ARG A 148 -1.42 -0.13 -11.85
N GLY A 149 -2.67 0.21 -11.58
CA GLY A 149 -3.16 0.48 -10.23
C GLY A 149 -3.22 1.99 -9.95
N ASP A 150 -4.10 2.38 -9.04
CA ASP A 150 -4.43 3.78 -8.77
C ASP A 150 -3.26 4.64 -8.25
N MET A 151 -2.22 4.01 -7.69
CA MET A 151 -0.96 4.67 -7.30
C MET A 151 -0.13 5.11 -8.52
N ILE A 152 -0.37 4.54 -9.71
CA ILE A 152 0.42 4.80 -10.91
C ILE A 152 -0.40 5.58 -11.94
N ASN A 153 -1.58 5.08 -12.33
CA ASN A 153 -2.46 5.71 -13.32
C ASN A 153 -3.93 5.38 -13.02
N GLY A 154 -4.87 5.91 -13.80
CA GLY A 154 -6.30 5.67 -13.58
C GLY A 154 -6.86 4.49 -14.38
N PHE A 155 -7.96 3.92 -13.89
CA PHE A 155 -8.60 2.77 -14.52
C PHE A 155 -9.28 3.08 -15.86
N ALA A 156 -9.84 4.28 -16.01
CA ALA A 156 -10.66 4.65 -17.16
C ALA A 156 -9.91 4.42 -18.50
N PRO A 157 -10.61 3.95 -19.55
CA PRO A 157 -10.02 3.66 -20.86
C PRO A 157 -9.82 4.95 -21.67
N ASP A 158 -9.05 5.88 -21.12
CA ASP A 158 -8.69 7.16 -21.74
C ASP A 158 -7.18 7.35 -21.69
N ALA A 159 -6.57 7.81 -22.78
CA ALA A 159 -5.12 7.91 -22.90
C ALA A 159 -4.51 8.84 -21.84
N ALA A 160 -5.13 9.99 -21.55
CA ALA A 160 -4.63 10.93 -20.56
C ALA A 160 -4.74 10.35 -19.14
N VAL A 161 -5.80 9.58 -18.85
CA VAL A 161 -5.97 8.89 -17.57
C VAL A 161 -4.94 7.78 -17.35
N ARG A 162 -4.41 7.17 -18.43
CA ARG A 162 -3.42 6.10 -18.38
C ARG A 162 -1.98 6.59 -18.23
N GLU A 163 -1.73 7.89 -18.31
CA GLU A 163 -0.41 8.45 -18.03
C GLU A 163 0.01 8.21 -16.59
N HIS A 164 1.31 7.96 -16.40
CA HIS A 164 1.89 7.72 -15.09
C HIS A 164 2.05 9.06 -14.36
N ASP A 165 1.34 9.22 -13.25
CA ASP A 165 1.26 10.49 -12.52
C ASP A 165 1.80 10.30 -11.10
N ALA A 166 2.95 10.92 -10.81
CA ALA A 166 3.62 10.79 -9.53
C ALA A 166 2.80 11.33 -8.36
N SER A 167 1.88 12.29 -8.59
CA SER A 167 1.03 12.85 -7.52
C SER A 167 0.13 11.78 -6.87
N ARG A 168 -0.13 10.68 -7.59
CA ARG A 168 -0.86 9.52 -7.08
C ARG A 168 -0.15 8.80 -5.94
N LEU A 169 1.16 8.99 -5.74
CA LEU A 169 1.88 8.50 -4.56
C LEU A 169 1.32 9.10 -3.27
N VAL A 170 1.15 10.43 -3.25
CA VAL A 170 0.59 11.16 -2.09
C VAL A 170 -0.88 10.82 -1.91
N ARG A 171 -1.64 10.72 -3.01
CA ARG A 171 -3.05 10.30 -2.96
C ARG A 171 -3.21 8.87 -2.43
N ALA A 172 -2.33 7.95 -2.81
CA ALA A 172 -2.32 6.58 -2.32
C ALA A 172 -2.02 6.53 -0.82
N TYR A 173 -1.05 7.33 -0.34
CA TYR A 173 -0.79 7.48 1.09
C TYR A 173 -2.03 7.97 1.87
N ALA A 174 -2.69 9.03 1.40
CA ALA A 174 -3.87 9.56 2.07
C ALA A 174 -4.99 8.51 2.17
N ASN A 175 -5.22 7.76 1.11
CA ASN A 175 -6.19 6.66 1.07
C ASN A 175 -5.80 5.50 1.99
N ALA A 176 -4.51 5.12 2.01
CA ALA A 176 -3.97 4.09 2.89
C ALA A 176 -4.14 4.45 4.36
N SER A 177 -3.75 5.67 4.75
CA SER A 177 -3.87 6.15 6.13
C SER A 177 -5.33 6.21 6.58
N ALA A 178 -6.23 6.70 5.73
CA ALA A 178 -7.67 6.74 6.03
C ALA A 178 -8.27 5.33 6.18
N ALA A 179 -7.93 4.41 5.28
CA ALA A 179 -8.37 3.02 5.35
C ALA A 179 -7.87 2.34 6.63
N MET A 180 -6.59 2.48 6.95
CA MET A 180 -5.99 1.88 8.14
C MET A 180 -6.58 2.46 9.43
N ASN A 181 -6.88 3.76 9.46
CA ASN A 181 -7.58 4.38 10.58
C ASN A 181 -8.95 3.72 10.83
N LEU A 182 -9.75 3.51 9.78
CA LEU A 182 -11.03 2.82 9.90
C LEU A 182 -10.85 1.35 10.32
N VAL A 183 -9.88 0.62 9.75
CA VAL A 183 -9.59 -0.77 10.15
C VAL A 183 -9.24 -0.87 11.64
N ARG A 184 -8.43 0.06 12.16
CA ARG A 184 -8.11 0.12 13.60
C ARG A 184 -9.38 0.32 14.42
N ALA A 185 -10.22 1.28 14.06
CA ALA A 185 -11.48 1.54 14.75
C ALA A 185 -12.42 0.32 14.76
N LEU A 186 -12.56 -0.37 13.63
CA LEU A 186 -13.43 -1.54 13.48
C LEU A 186 -12.94 -2.80 14.24
N THR A 187 -11.64 -2.88 14.53
CA THR A 187 -11.04 -4.06 15.20
C THR A 187 -10.84 -3.86 16.69
N SER A 188 -10.96 -2.62 17.17
CA SER A 188 -10.98 -2.28 18.60
C SER A 188 -12.38 -2.14 19.19
N SER A 189 -13.43 -2.10 18.35
CA SER A 189 -14.83 -1.96 18.75
C SER A 189 -15.49 -3.27 19.15
#